data_AF-A0A7S2VR67-F1
#
_entry.id   AF-A0A7S2VR67-F1
#
_cell.length_a   1.000
_cell.length_b   1.000
_cell.length_c   1.000
_cell.angle_alpha   90.00
_cell.angle_beta   90.00
_cell.angle_gamma   90.00
#
_symmetry.space_group_name_H-M   'P 1'
#
loop_
_entity.id
_entity.type
_entity.pdbx_description
1 polymer ?
#
loop_
_entity_poly.entity_id
_entity_poly.type
_entity_poly.pdbx_seq_one_letter_code
_entity_poly.pdbx_strand_id
1 'polypeptide(L)'
;QMKDKAMGFKAKVESVVNTLRRQRESLSTRDTLKLASEKVDAAEALLKGCQEAEMPFLKGMEILPAEESSKAIADSEAAAKKMESAVGQARIFIRTKTAEAKKLVKELAASVSEELTAHQTRLESAFQQLATFKKETAERKTSALMAEVVQGVSSLEAKGEALQKVAEVFSRDALDEVSVEDLKAAIEKSGVAEKEASAALADARKALSAKQKEAK
;
A
#
# COMPACT_ATOMS: atom_id res chain seq x y z
N GLN A 1 -58.46 -1.41 48.32
CA GLN A 1 -57.85 -0.11 48.67
C GLN A 1 -56.35 -0.17 48.96
N MET A 2 -55.86 -0.90 49.99
CA MET A 2 -54.42 -0.89 50.29
C MET A 2 -53.56 -1.61 49.23
N LYS A 3 -54.04 -2.76 48.71
CA LYS A 3 -53.42 -3.49 47.58
C LYS A 3 -53.35 -2.64 46.30
N ASP A 4 -54.43 -1.94 45.97
CA ASP A 4 -54.48 -1.10 44.76
C ASP A 4 -53.51 0.07 44.83
N LYS A 5 -53.39 0.69 46.02
CA LYS A 5 -52.36 1.70 46.28
C LYS A 5 -50.96 1.11 46.14
N ALA A 6 -50.69 -0.07 46.70
CA ALA A 6 -49.39 -0.74 46.59
C ALA A 6 -49.02 -1.09 45.13
N MET A 7 -49.96 -1.58 44.33
CA MET A 7 -49.75 -1.84 42.89
C MET A 7 -49.51 -0.54 42.12
N GLY A 8 -50.26 0.52 42.42
CA GLY A 8 -50.06 1.85 41.82
C GLY A 8 -48.69 2.44 42.15
N PHE A 9 -48.20 2.28 43.38
CA PHE A 9 -46.85 2.69 43.75
C PHE A 9 -45.78 1.86 43.04
N LYS A 10 -45.96 0.53 42.97
CA LYS A 10 -45.03 -0.35 42.25
C LYS A 10 -44.90 0.05 40.77
N ALA A 11 -46.03 0.28 40.08
CA ALA A 11 -46.02 0.71 38.68
C ALA A 11 -45.31 2.07 38.48
N LYS A 12 -45.51 3.03 39.40
CA LYS A 12 -44.79 4.32 39.36
C LYS A 12 -43.29 4.15 39.57
N VAL A 13 -42.87 3.33 40.53
CA VAL A 13 -41.45 3.05 40.77
C VAL A 13 -40.81 2.36 39.56
N GLU A 14 -41.46 1.35 38.98
CA GLU A 14 -40.99 0.68 37.77
C GLU A 14 -40.87 1.65 36.58
N SER A 15 -41.83 2.56 36.42
CA SER A 15 -41.76 3.60 35.40
C SER A 15 -40.57 4.54 35.59
N VAL A 16 -40.33 5.03 36.82
CA VAL A 16 -39.19 5.89 37.14
C VAL A 16 -37.86 5.16 36.90
N VAL A 17 -37.75 3.91 37.35
CA VAL A 17 -36.54 3.08 37.15
C VAL A 17 -36.25 2.88 35.66
N ASN A 18 -37.26 2.61 34.85
CA ASN A 18 -37.10 2.44 33.40
C ASN A 18 -36.67 3.75 32.72
N THR A 19 -37.25 4.89 33.11
CA THR A 19 -36.86 6.21 32.60
C THR A 19 -35.40 6.53 32.96
N LEU A 20 -35.01 6.35 34.22
CA LEU A 20 -33.64 6.59 34.69
C LEU A 20 -32.64 5.66 33.98
N ARG A 21 -33.01 4.39 33.79
CA ARG A 21 -32.20 3.43 33.03
C ARG A 21 -31.99 3.89 31.60
N ARG A 22 -33.07 4.28 30.90
CA ARG A 22 -33.00 4.79 29.52
C ARG A 22 -32.12 6.04 29.42
N GLN A 23 -32.29 6.99 30.33
CA GLN A 23 -31.49 8.23 30.35
C GLN A 23 -30.00 7.94 30.58
N ARG A 24 -29.68 7.09 31.57
CA ARG A 24 -28.31 6.68 31.84
C ARG A 24 -27.66 5.99 30.65
N GLU A 25 -28.35 5.01 30.08
CA GLU A 25 -27.86 4.28 28.91
C GLU A 25 -27.68 5.20 27.70
N SER A 26 -28.63 6.12 27.45
CA SER A 26 -28.58 7.10 26.36
C SER A 26 -27.36 8.04 26.45
N LEU A 27 -27.03 8.50 27.66
CA LEU A 27 -25.82 9.32 27.86
C LEU A 27 -24.55 8.52 27.56
N SER A 28 -24.44 7.29 28.10
CA SER A 28 -23.28 6.42 27.88
C SER A 28 -23.09 6.06 26.40
N THR A 29 -24.19 5.88 25.67
CA THR A 29 -24.11 5.52 24.24
C THR A 29 -23.71 6.70 23.38
N ARG A 30 -24.13 7.92 23.75
CA ARG A 30 -23.71 9.14 23.03
C ARG A 30 -22.19 9.31 23.05
N ASP A 31 -21.57 9.11 24.21
CA ASP A 31 -20.10 9.21 24.33
C ASP A 31 -19.40 8.08 23.57
N THR A 32 -20.01 6.89 23.55
CA THR A 32 -19.51 5.74 22.79
C THR A 32 -19.53 6.01 21.28
N LEU A 33 -20.62 6.56 20.76
CA LEU A 33 -20.80 6.91 19.36
C LEU A 33 -19.85 8.04 18.94
N LYS A 34 -19.69 9.04 19.81
CA LYS A 34 -18.70 10.11 19.59
C LYS A 34 -17.28 9.54 19.45
N LEU A 35 -16.86 8.66 20.36
CA LEU A 35 -15.53 8.04 20.31
C LEU A 35 -15.37 7.10 19.10
N ALA A 36 -16.44 6.42 18.67
CA ALA A 36 -16.43 5.64 17.44
C ALA A 36 -16.19 6.55 16.22
N SER A 37 -16.92 7.67 16.13
CA SER A 37 -16.71 8.69 15.09
C SER A 37 -15.28 9.19 15.09
N GLU A 38 -14.77 9.67 16.24
CA GLU A 38 -13.40 10.21 16.35
C GLU A 38 -12.33 9.21 15.86
N LYS A 39 -12.51 7.92 16.14
CA LYS A 39 -11.60 6.87 15.66
C LYS A 39 -11.68 6.63 14.16
N VAL A 40 -12.89 6.66 13.59
CA VAL A 40 -13.08 6.55 12.14
C VAL A 40 -12.53 7.79 11.44
N ASP A 41 -12.84 8.98 11.95
CA ASP A 41 -12.37 10.27 11.43
C ASP A 41 -10.83 10.33 11.46
N ALA A 42 -10.19 9.81 12.51
CA ALA A 42 -8.73 9.71 12.59
C ALA A 42 -8.15 8.77 11.53
N ALA A 43 -8.79 7.63 11.25
CA ALA A 43 -8.36 6.72 10.20
C ALA A 43 -8.53 7.34 8.79
N GLU A 44 -9.65 8.02 8.54
CA GLU A 44 -9.91 8.75 7.30
C GLU A 44 -8.97 9.95 7.11
N ALA A 45 -8.57 10.64 8.18
CA ALA A 45 -7.58 11.70 8.10
C ALA A 45 -6.21 11.17 7.68
N LEU A 46 -5.82 9.98 8.16
CA LEU A 46 -4.55 9.34 7.78
C LEU A 46 -4.54 8.89 6.31
N LEU A 47 -5.69 8.59 5.72
CA LEU A 47 -5.79 8.33 4.28
C LEU A 47 -5.33 9.52 3.44
N LYS A 48 -5.63 10.76 3.87
CA LYS A 48 -5.13 11.96 3.17
C LYS A 48 -3.60 12.01 3.21
N GLY A 49 -3.01 11.64 4.33
CA GLY A 49 -1.55 11.52 4.46
C GLY A 49 -0.96 10.44 3.53
N CYS A 50 -1.69 9.33 3.30
CA CYS A 50 -1.32 8.36 2.28
C CYS A 50 -1.33 9.01 0.88
N GLN A 51 -2.42 9.70 0.50
CA GLN A 51 -2.52 10.38 -0.80
C GLN A 51 -1.41 11.42 -1.01
N GLU A 52 -1.07 12.19 0.03
CA GLU A 52 0.03 13.16 0.00
C GLU A 52 1.39 12.48 -0.22
N ALA A 53 1.64 11.33 0.40
CA ALA A 53 2.87 10.57 0.23
C ALA A 53 3.04 10.03 -1.21
N GLU A 54 1.94 9.74 -1.91
CA GLU A 54 1.95 9.27 -3.30
C GLU A 54 1.97 10.38 -4.36
N MET A 55 1.85 11.65 -3.96
CA MET A 55 1.88 12.80 -4.88
C MET A 55 3.06 12.79 -5.89
N PRO A 56 4.28 12.34 -5.54
CA PRO A 56 5.37 12.22 -6.50
C PRO A 56 5.03 11.32 -7.70
N PHE A 57 4.28 10.24 -7.47
CA PHE A 57 3.88 9.28 -8.51
C PHE A 57 2.63 9.74 -9.30
N LEU A 58 1.75 10.54 -8.67
CA LEU A 58 0.51 11.02 -9.29
C LEU A 58 0.72 12.13 -10.34
N LYS A 59 1.94 12.65 -10.51
CA LYS A 59 2.29 13.68 -11.51
C LYS A 59 2.56 13.13 -12.91
N GLY A 60 2.27 11.85 -13.18
CA GLY A 60 2.45 11.23 -14.49
C GLY A 60 3.87 10.78 -14.80
N MET A 61 4.81 10.92 -13.86
CA MET A 61 6.12 10.27 -13.91
C MET A 61 6.11 9.06 -12.98
N GLU A 62 5.70 7.90 -13.52
CA GLU A 62 5.70 6.64 -12.76
C GLU A 62 7.11 6.17 -12.40
N ILE A 63 8.12 6.60 -13.18
CA ILE A 63 9.52 6.34 -12.93
C ILE A 63 10.18 7.64 -12.48
N LEU A 64 10.29 7.80 -11.16
CA LEU A 64 11.05 8.87 -10.53
C LEU A 64 12.55 8.53 -10.52
N PRO A 65 13.44 9.53 -10.39
CA PRO A 65 14.84 9.28 -10.07
C PRO A 65 14.97 8.37 -8.84
N ALA A 66 16.00 7.52 -8.80
CA ALA A 66 16.12 6.45 -7.81
C ALA A 66 16.01 6.95 -6.35
N GLU A 67 16.64 8.08 -6.02
CA GLU A 67 16.59 8.67 -4.68
C GLU A 67 15.18 9.20 -4.34
N GLU A 68 14.51 9.87 -5.27
CA GLU A 68 13.16 10.39 -5.09
C GLU A 68 12.14 9.26 -4.97
N SER A 69 12.28 8.22 -5.80
CA SER A 69 11.46 7.01 -5.75
C SER A 69 11.59 6.30 -4.41
N SER A 70 12.83 6.07 -3.95
CA SER A 70 13.11 5.41 -2.68
C SER A 70 12.49 6.16 -1.50
N LYS A 71 12.65 7.49 -1.48
CA LYS A 71 12.05 8.34 -0.43
C LYS A 71 10.53 8.29 -0.46
N ALA A 72 9.92 8.46 -1.64
CA ALA A 72 8.46 8.44 -1.78
C ALA A 72 7.87 7.08 -1.39
N ILE A 73 8.51 5.96 -1.76
CA ILE A 73 8.10 4.62 -1.32
C ILE A 73 8.18 4.50 0.21
N ALA A 74 9.28 4.96 0.82
CA ALA A 74 9.44 4.89 2.28
C ALA A 74 8.39 5.71 3.03
N ASP A 75 8.10 6.92 2.54
CA ASP A 75 7.06 7.81 3.09
C ASP A 75 5.67 7.17 2.95
N SER A 76 5.37 6.57 1.79
CA SER A 76 4.13 5.82 1.56
C SER A 76 3.99 4.61 2.48
N GLU A 77 5.02 3.79 2.61
CA GLU A 77 5.01 2.63 3.53
C GLU A 77 4.79 3.08 4.99
N ALA A 78 5.39 4.21 5.40
CA ALA A 78 5.21 4.77 6.74
C ALA A 78 3.77 5.29 6.95
N ALA A 79 3.19 5.97 5.96
CA ALA A 79 1.80 6.42 6.00
C ALA A 79 0.83 5.24 6.09
N ALA A 80 1.02 4.21 5.26
CA ALA A 80 0.23 2.97 5.30
C ALA A 80 0.25 2.30 6.67
N LYS A 81 1.42 2.19 7.31
CA LYS A 81 1.55 1.58 8.65
C LYS A 81 0.75 2.35 9.71
N LYS A 82 0.77 3.69 9.67
CA LYS A 82 -0.01 4.53 10.59
C LYS A 82 -1.51 4.31 10.39
N MET A 83 -1.95 4.31 9.13
CA MET A 83 -3.35 4.08 8.79
C MET A 83 -3.81 2.68 9.18
N GLU A 84 -3.01 1.65 8.94
CA GLU A 84 -3.30 0.26 9.32
C GLU A 84 -3.51 0.11 10.83
N SER A 85 -2.67 0.77 11.64
CA SER A 85 -2.84 0.82 13.09
C SER A 85 -4.16 1.48 13.50
N ALA A 86 -4.47 2.66 12.92
CA ALA A 86 -5.70 3.39 13.23
C ALA A 86 -6.95 2.59 12.83
N VAL A 87 -6.95 1.99 11.64
CA VAL A 87 -8.04 1.12 11.17
C VAL A 87 -8.23 -0.07 12.10
N GLY A 88 -7.14 -0.73 12.50
CA GLY A 88 -7.19 -1.84 13.45
C GLY A 88 -7.83 -1.45 14.78
N GLN A 89 -7.42 -0.32 15.35
CA GLN A 89 -7.97 0.20 16.60
C GLN A 89 -9.46 0.55 16.47
N ALA A 90 -9.87 1.24 15.40
CA ALA A 90 -11.26 1.59 15.15
C ALA A 90 -12.13 0.35 14.97
N ARG A 91 -11.66 -0.66 14.21
CA ARG A 91 -12.38 -1.92 13.97
C ARG A 91 -12.59 -2.70 15.27
N ILE A 92 -11.57 -2.80 16.12
CA ILE A 92 -11.68 -3.46 17.43
C ILE A 92 -12.68 -2.72 18.33
N PHE A 93 -12.62 -1.38 18.35
CA PHE A 93 -13.52 -0.56 19.15
C PHE A 93 -14.97 -0.74 18.72
N ILE A 94 -15.27 -0.54 17.43
CA ILE A 94 -16.62 -0.68 16.87
C ILE A 94 -17.15 -2.08 17.13
N ARG A 95 -16.38 -3.14 16.85
CA ARG A 95 -16.81 -4.52 17.10
C ARG A 95 -17.19 -4.75 18.56
N THR A 96 -16.36 -4.27 19.49
CA THR A 96 -16.62 -4.39 20.93
C THR A 96 -17.90 -3.65 21.32
N LYS A 97 -18.08 -2.41 20.84
CA LYS A 97 -19.23 -1.58 21.18
C LYS A 97 -20.53 -2.05 20.54
N THR A 98 -20.48 -2.64 19.35
CA THR A 98 -21.64 -3.28 18.72
C THR A 98 -22.10 -4.49 19.54
N ALA A 99 -21.19 -5.25 20.15
CA ALA A 99 -21.54 -6.35 21.04
C ALA A 99 -22.16 -5.86 22.36
N GLU A 100 -21.66 -4.75 22.92
CA GLU A 100 -22.22 -4.11 24.11
C GLU A 100 -23.61 -3.49 23.86
N ALA A 101 -23.82 -2.88 22.69
CA ALA A 101 -25.08 -2.23 22.31
C ALA A 101 -26.29 -3.17 22.36
N LYS A 102 -26.08 -4.48 22.12
CA LYS A 102 -27.12 -5.52 22.21
C LYS A 102 -27.71 -5.70 23.62
N LYS A 103 -27.03 -5.20 24.66
CA LYS A 103 -27.47 -5.29 26.07
C LYS A 103 -28.34 -4.10 26.51
N LEU A 104 -28.46 -3.07 25.67
CA LEU A 104 -29.23 -1.87 25.95
C LEU A 104 -30.73 -2.14 25.85
N VAL A 105 -31.55 -1.20 26.33
CA VAL A 105 -32.99 -1.21 26.04
C VAL A 105 -33.25 -1.23 24.53
N LYS A 106 -34.26 -2.00 24.09
CA LYS A 106 -34.49 -2.35 22.67
C LYS A 106 -34.43 -1.18 21.68
N GLU A 107 -35.07 -0.06 22.03
CA GLU A 107 -35.11 1.15 21.20
C GLU A 107 -33.70 1.75 21.03
N LEU A 108 -32.93 1.83 22.12
CA LEU A 108 -31.57 2.36 22.10
C LEU A 108 -30.59 1.39 21.44
N ALA A 109 -30.75 0.08 21.67
CA ALA A 109 -29.95 -0.95 21.04
C ALA A 109 -30.02 -0.88 19.52
N ALA A 110 -31.22 -0.65 18.96
CA ALA A 110 -31.41 -0.49 17.52
C ALA A 110 -30.68 0.75 16.98
N SER A 111 -30.94 1.94 17.55
CA SER A 111 -30.34 3.20 17.10
C SER A 111 -28.81 3.18 17.20
N VAL A 112 -28.25 2.70 18.31
CA VAL A 112 -26.79 2.64 18.50
C VAL A 112 -26.15 1.62 17.55
N SER A 113 -26.81 0.49 17.30
CA SER A 113 -26.29 -0.52 16.36
C SER A 113 -26.28 0.00 14.93
N GLU A 114 -27.28 0.79 14.54
CA GLU A 114 -27.36 1.42 13.21
C GLU A 114 -26.21 2.41 13.00
N GLU A 115 -25.97 3.31 13.96
CA GLU A 115 -24.87 4.28 13.87
C GLU A 115 -23.48 3.60 13.90
N LEU A 116 -23.28 2.59 14.75
CA LEU A 116 -22.03 1.82 14.76
C LEU A 116 -21.82 1.06 13.44
N THR A 117 -22.90 0.60 12.80
CA THR A 117 -22.83 -0.02 11.46
C THR A 117 -22.44 1.00 10.40
N ALA A 118 -22.99 2.22 10.45
CA ALA A 118 -22.59 3.30 9.54
C ALA A 118 -21.10 3.66 9.69
N HIS A 119 -20.59 3.75 10.92
CA HIS A 119 -19.16 3.92 11.18
C HIS A 119 -18.32 2.74 10.69
N GLN A 120 -18.81 1.50 10.83
CA GLN A 120 -18.13 0.33 10.30
C GLN A 120 -18.02 0.37 8.78
N THR A 121 -19.08 0.76 8.07
CA THR A 121 -19.08 0.89 6.61
C THR A 121 -18.09 1.95 6.13
N ARG A 122 -18.06 3.12 6.79
CA ARG A 122 -17.06 4.17 6.50
C ARG A 122 -15.64 3.67 6.68
N LEU A 123 -15.38 3.00 7.81
CA LEU A 123 -14.07 2.44 8.11
C LEU A 123 -13.64 1.39 7.08
N GLU A 124 -14.57 0.55 6.61
CA GLU A 124 -14.28 -0.47 5.61
C GLU A 124 -13.94 0.15 4.25
N SER A 125 -14.60 1.23 3.86
CA SER A 125 -14.25 1.99 2.65
C SER A 125 -12.83 2.55 2.73
N ALA A 126 -12.45 3.14 3.87
CA ALA A 126 -11.08 3.61 4.10
C ALA A 126 -10.06 2.45 4.07
N PHE A 127 -10.41 1.28 4.64
CA PHE A 127 -9.57 0.09 4.60
C PHE A 127 -9.35 -0.45 3.18
N GLN A 128 -10.38 -0.43 2.33
CA GLN A 128 -10.26 -0.82 0.92
C GLN A 128 -9.31 0.12 0.17
N GLN A 129 -9.41 1.43 0.40
CA GLN A 129 -8.50 2.40 -0.19
C GLN A 129 -7.05 2.20 0.29
N LEU A 130 -6.85 1.89 1.57
CA LEU A 130 -5.53 1.50 2.10
C LEU A 130 -4.98 0.23 1.43
N ALA A 131 -5.84 -0.76 1.15
CA ALA A 131 -5.41 -1.98 0.47
C ALA A 131 -4.91 -1.71 -0.95
N THR A 132 -5.64 -0.88 -1.70
CA THR A 132 -5.22 -0.41 -3.04
C THR A 132 -3.90 0.36 -2.96
N PHE A 133 -3.81 1.33 -2.05
CA PHE A 133 -2.59 2.11 -1.81
C PHE A 133 -1.35 1.23 -1.54
N LYS A 134 -1.49 0.25 -0.63
CA LYS A 134 -0.39 -0.68 -0.31
C LYS A 134 0.03 -1.52 -1.52
N LYS A 135 -0.94 -1.95 -2.33
CA LYS A 135 -0.68 -2.70 -3.56
C LYS A 135 0.10 -1.85 -4.55
N GLU A 136 -0.37 -0.65 -4.85
CA GLU A 136 0.30 0.26 -5.80
C GLU A 136 1.70 0.65 -5.32
N THR A 137 1.87 0.94 -4.03
CA THR A 137 3.19 1.21 -3.43
C THR A 137 4.15 0.02 -3.61
N ALA A 138 3.66 -1.22 -3.44
CA ALA A 138 4.47 -2.42 -3.65
C ALA A 138 4.83 -2.65 -5.13
N GLU A 139 3.91 -2.35 -6.05
CA GLU A 139 4.17 -2.39 -7.49
C GLU A 139 5.23 -1.35 -7.87
N ARG A 140 5.11 -0.11 -7.41
CA ARG A 140 6.11 0.96 -7.63
C ARG A 140 7.47 0.59 -7.06
N LYS A 141 7.53 -0.02 -5.87
CA LYS A 141 8.77 -0.55 -5.29
C LYS A 141 9.41 -1.61 -6.17
N THR A 142 8.60 -2.52 -6.70
CA THR A 142 9.09 -3.57 -7.60
C THR A 142 9.62 -2.96 -8.91
N SER A 143 8.89 -2.01 -9.50
CA SER A 143 9.31 -1.30 -10.71
C SER A 143 10.60 -0.50 -10.49
N ALA A 144 10.75 0.19 -9.36
CA ALA A 144 11.95 0.93 -9.01
C ALA A 144 13.17 0.02 -8.85
N LEU A 145 13.00 -1.16 -8.24
CA LEU A 145 14.06 -2.17 -8.12
C LEU A 145 14.47 -2.73 -9.49
N MET A 146 13.51 -2.92 -10.40
CA MET A 146 13.76 -3.50 -11.72
C MET A 146 14.30 -2.49 -12.74
N ALA A 147 14.03 -1.20 -12.59
CA ALA A 147 14.46 -0.16 -13.55
C ALA A 147 15.97 -0.18 -13.81
N GLU A 148 16.78 -0.30 -12.75
CA GLU A 148 18.24 -0.37 -12.85
C GLU A 148 18.72 -1.64 -13.58
N VAL A 149 18.05 -2.77 -13.34
CA VAL A 149 18.35 -4.05 -14.01
C VAL A 149 17.98 -3.98 -15.49
N VAL A 150 16.80 -3.45 -15.81
CA VAL A 150 16.33 -3.27 -17.20
C VAL A 150 17.29 -2.36 -17.97
N GLN A 151 17.71 -1.23 -17.38
CA GLN A 151 18.69 -0.35 -18.02
C GLN A 151 20.04 -1.05 -18.26
N GLY A 152 20.51 -1.83 -17.29
CA GLY A 152 21.73 -2.62 -17.44
C GLY A 152 21.65 -3.66 -18.56
N VAL A 153 20.52 -4.37 -18.66
CA VAL A 153 20.27 -5.35 -19.72
C VAL A 153 20.18 -4.68 -21.09
N SER A 154 19.45 -3.57 -21.22
CA SER A 154 19.39 -2.83 -22.48
C SER A 154 20.77 -2.30 -22.93
N SER A 155 21.62 -1.86 -21.98
CA SER A 155 23.01 -1.49 -22.30
C SER A 155 23.84 -2.69 -22.76
N LEU A 156 23.64 -3.87 -22.16
CA LEU A 156 24.30 -5.10 -22.57
C LEU A 156 23.85 -5.52 -23.97
N GLU A 157 22.55 -5.50 -24.25
CA GLU A 157 21.99 -5.84 -25.57
C GLU A 157 22.57 -4.95 -26.66
N ALA A 158 22.59 -3.63 -26.46
CA ALA A 158 23.16 -2.69 -27.43
C ALA A 158 24.64 -2.96 -27.73
N LYS A 159 25.44 -3.29 -26.70
CA LYS A 159 26.86 -3.62 -26.85
C LYS A 159 27.07 -5.01 -27.48
N GLY A 160 26.20 -5.96 -27.17
CA GLY A 160 26.17 -7.28 -27.80
C GLY A 160 25.87 -7.20 -29.29
N GLU A 161 24.89 -6.38 -29.69
CA GLU A 161 24.62 -6.10 -31.10
C GLU A 161 25.79 -5.42 -31.81
N ALA A 162 26.47 -4.48 -31.14
CA ALA A 162 27.66 -3.83 -31.68
C ALA A 162 28.78 -4.86 -31.93
N LEU A 163 29.03 -5.76 -30.97
CA LEU A 163 29.96 -6.88 -31.13
C LEU A 163 29.57 -7.78 -32.30
N GLN A 164 28.30 -8.17 -32.40
CA GLN A 164 27.81 -9.02 -33.47
C GLN A 164 28.07 -8.39 -34.85
N LYS A 165 27.80 -7.08 -35.00
CA LYS A 165 28.01 -6.36 -36.26
C LYS A 165 29.48 -6.29 -36.66
N VAL A 166 30.39 -6.03 -35.72
CA VAL A 166 31.83 -5.96 -36.06
C VAL A 166 32.45 -7.35 -36.29
N ALA A 167 31.88 -8.39 -35.68
CA ALA A 167 32.32 -9.78 -35.85
C ALA A 167 31.69 -10.49 -37.07
N GLU A 168 30.72 -9.86 -37.75
CA GLU A 168 29.98 -10.46 -38.88
C GLU A 168 30.91 -10.94 -40.01
N VAL A 169 32.06 -10.28 -40.20
CA VAL A 169 33.04 -10.66 -41.22
C VAL A 169 33.58 -12.09 -41.04
N PHE A 170 33.63 -12.58 -39.79
CA PHE A 170 34.10 -13.93 -39.46
C PHE A 170 33.07 -15.02 -39.75
N SER A 171 31.84 -14.64 -40.06
CA SER A 171 30.74 -15.56 -40.37
C SER A 171 30.47 -15.66 -41.87
N ARG A 172 31.31 -15.04 -42.72
CA ARG A 172 31.14 -15.05 -44.18
C ARG A 172 31.69 -16.35 -44.77
N ASP A 173 30.91 -16.99 -45.65
CA ASP A 173 31.30 -18.24 -46.32
C ASP A 173 32.55 -18.09 -47.21
N ALA A 174 32.81 -16.87 -47.71
CA ALA A 174 33.96 -16.53 -48.56
C ALA A 174 35.01 -15.71 -47.80
N LEU A 175 35.44 -16.21 -46.63
CA LEU A 175 36.49 -15.59 -45.81
C LEU A 175 37.81 -15.40 -46.58
N ASP A 176 38.12 -16.30 -47.52
CA ASP A 176 39.32 -16.25 -48.36
C ASP A 176 39.32 -15.07 -49.36
N GLU A 177 38.16 -14.44 -49.59
CA GLU A 177 38.01 -13.24 -50.44
C GLU A 177 38.17 -11.93 -49.64
N VAL A 178 38.24 -12.01 -48.31
CA VAL A 178 38.44 -10.84 -47.44
C VAL A 178 39.94 -10.57 -47.31
N SER A 179 40.34 -9.30 -47.42
CA SER A 179 41.75 -8.93 -47.29
C SER A 179 42.29 -9.21 -45.88
N VAL A 180 43.58 -9.51 -45.78
CA VAL A 180 44.25 -9.73 -44.48
C VAL A 180 44.17 -8.47 -43.61
N GLU A 181 44.24 -7.29 -44.23
CA GLU A 181 44.10 -6.00 -43.57
C GLU A 181 42.70 -5.81 -42.97
N ASP A 182 41.63 -6.14 -43.71
CA ASP A 182 40.25 -6.05 -43.22
C ASP A 182 39.98 -7.05 -42.09
N LEU A 183 40.54 -8.26 -42.19
CA LEU A 183 40.47 -9.26 -41.12
C LEU A 183 41.16 -8.77 -39.85
N LYS A 184 42.37 -8.19 -39.95
CA LYS A 184 43.07 -7.61 -38.79
C LYS A 184 42.26 -6.47 -38.15
N ALA A 185 41.69 -5.58 -38.97
CA ALA A 185 40.87 -4.49 -38.47
C ALA A 185 39.59 -4.99 -37.76
N ALA A 186 38.97 -6.06 -38.27
CA ALA A 186 37.82 -6.67 -37.64
C ALA A 186 38.17 -7.40 -36.33
N ILE A 187 39.35 -8.02 -36.23
CA ILE A 187 39.85 -8.65 -35.00
C ILE A 187 40.00 -7.59 -33.91
N GLU A 188 40.65 -6.47 -34.22
CA GLU A 188 40.83 -5.37 -33.26
C GLU A 188 39.50 -4.78 -32.81
N LYS A 189 38.59 -4.46 -33.75
CA LYS A 189 37.27 -3.90 -33.43
C LYS A 189 36.41 -4.87 -32.62
N SER A 190 36.41 -6.15 -32.97
CA SER A 190 35.68 -7.18 -32.23
C SER A 190 36.24 -7.37 -30.82
N GLY A 191 37.56 -7.34 -30.65
CA GLY A 191 38.17 -7.43 -29.32
C GLY A 191 37.85 -6.23 -28.41
N VAL A 192 37.69 -5.03 -28.98
CA VAL A 192 37.21 -3.85 -28.22
C VAL A 192 35.73 -4.03 -27.85
N ALA A 193 34.87 -4.37 -28.81
CA ALA A 193 33.45 -4.57 -28.57
C ALA A 193 33.16 -5.72 -27.59
N GLU A 194 33.97 -6.79 -27.61
CA GLU A 194 33.88 -7.91 -26.68
C GLU A 194 34.17 -7.47 -25.25
N LYS A 195 35.20 -6.63 -25.04
CA LYS A 195 35.52 -6.07 -23.72
C LYS A 195 34.38 -5.19 -23.21
N GLU A 196 33.80 -4.36 -24.08
CA GLU A 196 32.68 -3.49 -23.71
C GLU A 196 31.41 -4.27 -23.36
N ALA A 197 31.06 -5.27 -24.16
CA ALA A 197 29.93 -6.17 -23.91
C ALA A 197 30.14 -7.01 -22.63
N SER A 198 31.35 -7.54 -22.42
CA SER A 198 31.72 -8.29 -21.22
C SER A 198 31.64 -7.43 -19.96
N ALA A 199 32.10 -6.17 -20.03
CA ALA A 199 31.96 -5.21 -18.93
C ALA A 199 30.48 -4.93 -18.62
N ALA A 200 29.65 -4.67 -19.64
CA ALA A 200 28.22 -4.46 -19.45
C ALA A 200 27.50 -5.69 -18.87
N LEU A 201 27.91 -6.90 -19.26
CA LEU A 201 27.38 -8.14 -18.69
C LEU A 201 27.73 -8.26 -17.20
N ALA A 202 28.96 -7.92 -16.82
CA ALA A 202 29.39 -7.92 -15.43
C ALA A 202 28.58 -6.90 -14.61
N ASP A 203 28.38 -5.70 -15.13
CA ASP A 203 27.60 -4.64 -14.48
C ASP A 203 26.12 -5.03 -14.32
N ALA A 204 25.49 -5.56 -15.37
CA ALA A 204 24.10 -6.04 -15.32
C ALA A 204 23.93 -7.18 -14.30
N ARG A 205 24.87 -8.13 -14.25
CA ARG A 205 24.88 -9.21 -13.24
C ARG A 205 25.06 -8.68 -11.82
N LYS A 206 25.91 -7.67 -11.64
CA LYS A 206 26.14 -7.02 -10.35
C LYS A 206 24.87 -6.30 -9.87
N ALA A 207 24.22 -5.53 -10.76
CA ALA A 207 22.95 -4.86 -10.47
C ALA A 207 21.87 -5.88 -10.08
N LEU A 208 21.70 -6.94 -10.87
CA LEU A 208 20.75 -8.01 -10.57
C LEU A 208 21.03 -8.66 -9.20
N SER A 209 22.28 -8.99 -8.90
CA SER A 209 22.66 -9.59 -7.61
C SER A 209 22.39 -8.65 -6.43
N ALA A 210 22.65 -7.35 -6.59
CA ALA A 210 22.34 -6.35 -5.58
C ALA A 210 20.83 -6.27 -5.31
N LYS A 211 20.01 -6.21 -6.37
CA LYS A 211 18.54 -6.15 -6.25
C LYS A 211 17.92 -7.44 -5.71
N GLN A 212 18.48 -8.61 -6.06
CA GLN A 212 18.08 -9.89 -5.45
C GLN A 212 18.32 -9.95 -3.94
N LYS A 213 19.32 -9.22 -3.42
CA LYS A 213 19.56 -9.11 -1.98
C LYS A 213 18.61 -8.10 -1.33
N GLU A 214 18.33 -6.99 -2.01
CA GLU A 214 17.41 -5.94 -1.54
C GLU A 214 15.94 -6.41 -1.49
N ALA A 215 15.56 -7.36 -2.34
CA ALA A 215 14.23 -7.95 -2.36
C ALA A 215 13.98 -9.05 -1.29
N LYS A 216 15.02 -9.51 -0.59
CA LYS A 216 14.92 -10.50 0.49
C LYS A 216 14.73 -9.83 1.85
#